data_AF-A0AA35RLD8-F1
#
_entry.id   AF-A0AA35RLD8-F1
#
_cell.length_a   1.000
_cell.length_b   1.000
_cell.length_c   1.000
_cell.angle_alpha   90.00
_cell.angle_beta   90.00
_cell.angle_gamma   90.00
#
_symmetry.space_group_name_H-M   'P 1'
#
loop_
_entity.id
_entity.type
_entity.pdbx_description
1 polymer ?
#
loop_
_entity_poly.entity_id
_entity_poly.type
_entity_poly.pdbx_seq_one_letter_code
_entity_poly.pdbx_strand_id
1 'polypeptide(L)'
;MSLSVLVKSASSLPNVEKFSKSDPMCVIVLQGEKRKTKVIDNNLDPQWNETLTWTLQAALSGSESLEIEVYDYEKLRSNRLLGTLSLSLQEVVSRGSQNVNSALKSKKGEVMQVCLFSVDRSLFVCVCSCV
;
A
#
# COMPACT_ATOMS: atom_id res chain seq x y z
N MET A 1 13.40 -10.47 -8.32
CA MET A 1 12.09 -10.63 -7.66
C MET A 1 11.32 -9.32 -7.80
N SER A 2 10.00 -9.34 -7.85
CA SER A 2 9.19 -8.11 -7.89
C SER A 2 7.98 -8.22 -6.96
N LEU A 3 7.69 -7.15 -6.22
CA LEU A 3 6.49 -7.05 -5.40
C LEU A 3 5.47 -6.15 -6.09
N SER A 4 4.27 -6.65 -6.30
CA SER A 4 3.13 -5.88 -6.78
C SER A 4 2.11 -5.69 -5.66
N VAL A 5 1.77 -4.44 -5.38
CA VAL A 5 0.77 -4.04 -4.38
C VAL A 5 -0.40 -3.40 -5.10
N LEU A 6 -1.54 -4.07 -5.07
CA LEU A 6 -2.81 -3.53 -5.50
C LEU A 6 -3.46 -2.76 -4.35
N VAL A 7 -3.48 -1.44 -4.46
CA VAL A 7 -4.21 -0.57 -3.56
C VAL A 7 -5.67 -0.54 -4.03
N LYS A 8 -6.56 -1.23 -3.31
CA LYS A 8 -7.98 -1.30 -3.66
C LYS A 8 -8.71 -0.04 -3.22
N SER A 9 -8.89 0.10 -1.92
CA SER A 9 -9.70 1.16 -1.34
C SER A 9 -9.35 1.40 0.13
N ALA A 10 -9.68 2.59 0.61
CA ALA A 10 -9.76 2.87 2.04
C ALA A 10 -11.19 3.25 2.39
N SER A 11 -11.56 3.07 3.65
CA SER A 11 -12.88 3.41 4.15
C SER A 11 -12.79 4.12 5.50
N SER A 12 -13.71 5.05 5.72
CA SER A 12 -13.77 5.84 6.95
C SER A 12 -12.48 6.62 7.24
N LEU A 13 -11.88 7.24 6.23
CA LEU A 13 -10.71 8.12 6.43
C LEU A 13 -11.07 9.37 7.25
N PRO A 14 -10.13 9.92 8.03
CA PRO A 14 -10.43 11.07 8.88
C PRO A 14 -10.55 12.31 7.99
N ASN A 15 -11.63 13.07 8.17
CA ASN A 15 -11.71 14.38 7.53
C ASN A 15 -10.88 15.39 8.33
N VAL A 16 -9.75 15.82 7.77
CA VAL A 16 -8.89 16.84 8.39
C VAL A 16 -9.17 18.24 7.84
N GLU A 17 -10.03 18.36 6.83
CA GLU A 17 -10.43 19.63 6.24
C GLU A 17 -11.69 20.21 6.90
N LYS A 18 -11.72 21.55 7.00
CA LYS A 18 -12.82 22.30 7.65
C LYS A 18 -13.95 22.64 6.69
N PHE A 19 -13.65 22.79 5.40
CA PHE A 19 -14.57 23.32 4.39
C PHE A 19 -14.83 22.35 3.23
N SER A 20 -14.10 21.23 3.18
CA SER A 20 -14.24 20.15 2.20
C SER A 20 -14.00 18.81 2.89
N LYS A 21 -14.05 17.71 2.14
CA LYS A 21 -13.45 16.44 2.56
C LYS A 21 -11.98 16.41 2.14
N SER A 22 -11.24 15.48 2.72
CA SER A 22 -9.87 15.18 2.32
C SER A 22 -9.79 14.57 0.92
N ASP A 23 -8.63 14.77 0.29
CA ASP A 23 -8.20 14.32 -1.03
C ASP A 23 -7.17 13.18 -0.84
N PRO A 24 -7.60 11.95 -0.51
CA PRO A 24 -6.67 10.89 -0.11
C PRO A 24 -5.78 10.38 -1.26
N MET A 25 -4.51 10.23 -0.93
CA MET A 25 -3.43 9.70 -1.76
C MET A 25 -2.67 8.65 -0.96
N CYS A 26 -2.56 7.43 -1.49
CA CYS A 26 -1.75 6.39 -0.87
C CYS A 26 -0.30 6.50 -1.39
N VAL A 27 0.65 6.43 -0.48
CA VAL A 27 2.08 6.40 -0.74
C VAL A 27 2.63 5.14 -0.10
N ILE A 28 3.38 4.36 -0.84
CA ILE A 28 4.01 3.13 -0.38
C ILE A 28 5.51 3.30 -0.53
N VAL A 29 6.24 3.02 0.55
CA VAL A 29 7.68 3.11 0.64
C VAL A 29 8.25 1.73 0.87
N LEU A 30 9.20 1.34 0.01
CA LEU A 30 9.87 0.04 0.07
C LEU A 30 11.32 0.19 -0.36
N GLN A 31 12.27 -0.25 0.47
CA GLN A 31 13.71 -0.14 0.17
C GLN A 31 14.16 1.28 -0.24
N GLY A 32 13.51 2.33 0.29
CA GLY A 32 13.75 3.73 -0.08
C GLY A 32 13.05 4.19 -1.37
N GLU A 33 12.46 3.29 -2.15
CA GLU A 33 11.61 3.65 -3.30
C GLU A 33 10.18 3.99 -2.84
N LYS A 34 9.78 5.23 -3.11
CA LYS A 34 8.41 5.69 -2.88
C LYS A 34 7.59 5.61 -4.16
N ARG A 35 6.42 5.00 -4.10
CA ARG A 35 5.40 5.08 -5.17
C ARG A 35 4.10 5.58 -4.60
N LYS A 36 3.35 6.31 -5.40
CA LYS A 36 2.09 6.93 -5.00
C LYS A 36 0.99 6.54 -5.97
N THR A 37 -0.21 6.42 -5.46
CA THR A 37 -1.42 6.26 -6.26
C THR A 37 -1.88 7.62 -6.80
N LYS A 38 -2.90 7.59 -7.63
CA LYS A 38 -3.71 8.77 -7.94
C LYS A 38 -4.32 9.38 -6.68
N VAL A 39 -4.52 10.69 -6.72
CA VAL A 39 -5.30 11.43 -5.74
C VAL A 39 -6.78 11.28 -6.09
N ILE A 40 -7.62 11.00 -5.11
CA ILE A 40 -9.08 11.01 -5.26
C ILE A 40 -9.61 12.22 -4.51
N ASP A 41 -10.15 13.20 -5.22
CA ASP A 41 -10.59 14.46 -4.61
C ASP A 41 -11.91 14.28 -3.83
N ASN A 42 -12.01 14.93 -2.67
CA ASN A 42 -13.21 15.10 -1.84
C ASN A 42 -13.91 13.78 -1.48
N ASN A 43 -13.15 12.77 -1.05
CA ASN A 43 -13.69 11.44 -0.77
C ASN A 43 -13.01 10.79 0.44
N LEU A 44 -13.80 10.35 1.44
CA LEU A 44 -13.30 9.64 2.64
C LEU A 44 -13.27 8.12 2.45
N ASP A 45 -13.86 7.63 1.37
CA ASP A 45 -13.92 6.21 0.99
C ASP A 45 -13.34 6.03 -0.43
N PRO A 46 -12.06 6.36 -0.65
CA PRO A 46 -11.45 6.34 -1.97
C PRO A 46 -11.31 4.91 -2.49
N GLN A 47 -11.56 4.75 -3.79
CA GLN A 47 -11.23 3.54 -4.54
C GLN A 47 -10.15 3.88 -5.56
N TRP A 48 -8.93 3.42 -5.32
CA TRP A 48 -7.81 3.64 -6.23
C TRP A 48 -7.75 2.55 -7.31
N ASN A 49 -7.95 1.30 -6.91
CA ASN A 49 -7.81 0.12 -7.77
C ASN A 49 -6.52 0.15 -8.62
N GLU A 50 -5.42 0.59 -8.00
CA GLU A 50 -4.16 0.86 -8.68
C GLU A 50 -3.08 -0.12 -8.21
N THR A 51 -2.36 -0.71 -9.16
CA THR A 51 -1.26 -1.63 -8.86
C THR A 51 0.07 -0.91 -8.97
N LEU A 52 0.80 -0.88 -7.87
CA LEU A 52 2.16 -0.35 -7.78
C LEU A 52 3.13 -1.54 -7.72
N THR A 53 4.19 -1.50 -8.52
CA THR A 53 5.16 -2.61 -8.59
C THR A 53 6.57 -2.11 -8.28
N TRP A 54 7.26 -2.83 -7.42
CA TRP A 54 8.67 -2.62 -7.05
C TRP A 54 9.52 -3.79 -7.50
N THR A 55 10.76 -3.48 -7.86
CA THR A 55 11.78 -4.51 -8.07
C THR A 55 12.48 -4.73 -6.75
N LEU A 56 12.34 -5.93 -6.20
CA LEU A 56 13.02 -6.31 -4.96
C LEU A 56 14.48 -6.64 -5.26
N GLN A 57 15.38 -6.08 -4.46
CA GLN A 57 16.80 -6.46 -4.50
C GLN A 57 16.97 -7.95 -4.14
N ALA A 58 17.99 -8.60 -4.72
CA ALA A 58 18.23 -10.04 -4.54
C ALA A 58 18.54 -10.44 -3.08
N ALA A 59 19.09 -9.51 -2.30
CA ALA A 59 19.34 -9.69 -0.88
C ALA A 59 18.26 -8.95 -0.08
N LEU A 60 17.10 -9.60 0.11
CA LEU A 60 16.11 -9.12 1.06
C LEU A 60 16.71 -9.21 2.47
N SER A 61 17.03 -8.07 3.06
CA SER A 61 17.40 -8.05 4.47
C SER A 61 16.16 -8.40 5.29
N GLY A 62 16.27 -9.33 6.24
CA GLY A 62 15.10 -9.81 6.98
C GLY A 62 14.37 -8.75 7.83
N SER A 63 14.94 -7.56 7.94
CA SER A 63 14.38 -6.38 8.60
C SER A 63 13.58 -5.46 7.68
N GLU A 64 13.38 -5.81 6.41
CA GLU A 64 12.64 -4.96 5.48
C GLU A 64 11.13 -4.96 5.76
N SER A 65 10.55 -3.76 5.77
CA SER A 65 9.11 -3.56 5.91
C SER A 65 8.57 -2.71 4.79
N LEU A 66 7.34 -3.00 4.41
CA LEU A 66 6.54 -2.23 3.49
C LEU A 66 5.78 -1.18 4.30
N GLU A 67 6.15 0.08 4.13
CA GLU A 67 5.46 1.19 4.77
C GLU A 67 4.42 1.76 3.81
N ILE A 68 3.18 1.83 4.26
CA ILE A 68 2.03 2.35 3.53
C ILE A 68 1.54 3.55 4.31
N GLU A 69 1.46 4.70 3.66
CA GLU A 69 1.10 5.98 4.24
C GLU A 69 -0.02 6.58 3.40
N VAL A 70 -1.11 7.00 4.05
CA VAL A 70 -2.21 7.68 3.38
C VAL A 70 -2.12 9.16 3.75
N TYR A 71 -2.07 10.01 2.74
CA TYR A 71 -1.99 11.45 2.87
C TYR A 71 -3.23 12.14 2.31
N ASP A 72 -3.60 13.25 2.91
CA ASP A 72 -4.49 14.25 2.34
C ASP A 72 -3.66 15.16 1.43
N TYR A 73 -3.91 15.10 0.13
CA TYR A 73 -3.19 15.91 -0.85
C TYR A 73 -3.79 17.32 -0.92
N GLU A 74 -3.08 18.31 -0.37
CA GLU A 74 -3.49 19.71 -0.50
C GLU A 74 -2.68 20.39 -1.62
N LYS A 75 -3.36 21.02 -2.60
CA LYS A 75 -2.68 21.74 -3.70
C LYS A 75 -1.91 22.98 -3.23
N LEU A 76 -2.40 23.63 -2.17
CA LEU A 76 -1.91 24.93 -1.69
C LEU A 76 -1.18 24.85 -0.35
N ARG A 77 -1.30 23.73 0.37
CA ARG A 77 -0.71 23.54 1.70
C ARG A 77 0.12 22.27 1.74
N SER A 78 0.78 22.02 2.87
CA SER A 78 1.48 20.75 3.08
C SER A 78 0.49 19.61 3.23
N ASN A 79 0.75 18.50 2.54
CA ASN A 79 -0.02 17.27 2.68
C ASN A 79 -0.07 16.81 4.14
N ARG A 80 -1.25 16.39 4.60
CA ARG A 80 -1.42 15.90 5.98
C ARG A 80 -1.46 14.39 6.00
N LEU A 81 -0.76 13.80 6.95
CA LEU A 81 -0.80 12.36 7.13
C LEU A 81 -2.16 11.95 7.74
N LEU A 82 -2.92 11.15 7.01
CA LEU A 82 -4.20 10.59 7.44
C LEU A 82 -4.01 9.29 8.20
N GLY A 83 -2.99 8.48 7.87
CA GLY A 83 -2.69 7.26 8.60
C GLY A 83 -1.55 6.44 7.99
N THR A 84 -1.01 5.50 8.77
CA THR A 84 0.10 4.63 8.33
C THR A 84 -0.20 3.17 8.60
N LEU A 85 0.38 2.28 7.80
CA LEU A 85 0.35 0.85 7.95
C LEU A 85 1.74 0.31 7.61
N SER A 86 2.30 -0.50 8.48
CA SER A 86 3.60 -1.14 8.25
C SER A 86 3.40 -2.64 8.23
N LEU A 87 3.95 -3.30 7.22
CA LEU A 87 3.84 -4.74 7.01
C LEU A 87 5.24 -5.34 6.82
N SER A 88 5.48 -6.51 7.41
CA SER A 88 6.75 -7.23 7.25
C SER A 88 6.87 -7.76 5.83
N LEU A 89 7.91 -7.36 5.09
CA LEU A 89 8.10 -7.81 3.72
C LEU A 89 8.28 -9.34 3.66
N GLN A 90 8.93 -9.93 4.66
CA GLN A 90 9.10 -11.37 4.79
C GLN A 90 7.77 -12.14 4.81
N GLU A 91 6.75 -11.62 5.50
CA GLU A 91 5.44 -12.27 5.55
C GLU A 91 4.75 -12.23 4.18
N VAL A 92 4.85 -11.10 3.49
CA VAL A 92 4.27 -10.93 2.15
C VAL A 92 4.95 -11.85 1.14
N VAL A 93 6.28 -11.92 1.18
CA VAL A 93 7.08 -12.76 0.30
C VAL A 93 6.86 -14.24 0.58
N SER A 94 6.86 -14.66 1.85
CA SER A 94 6.67 -16.06 2.23
C SER A 94 5.28 -16.59 1.88
N ARG A 95 4.25 -15.75 1.94
CA ARG A 95 2.88 -16.12 1.57
C ARG A 95 2.60 -16.04 0.07
N GLY A 96 3.44 -15.34 -0.70
CA GLY A 96 3.29 -15.13 -2.14
C GLY A 96 2.16 -14.16 -2.50
N SER A 97 0.95 -14.39 -2.00
CA SER A 97 -0.19 -13.48 -2.16
C SER A 97 -0.98 -13.35 -0.88
N GLN A 98 -1.34 -12.12 -0.51
CA GLN A 98 -2.13 -11.84 0.68
C GLN A 98 -3.07 -10.64 0.48
N ASN A 99 -4.33 -10.81 0.88
CA ASN A 99 -5.25 -9.70 1.06
C ASN A 99 -5.10 -9.18 2.50
N VAL A 100 -4.78 -7.91 2.65
CA VAL A 100 -4.62 -7.24 3.95
C VAL A 100 -5.76 -6.24 4.10
N ASN A 101 -6.61 -6.49 5.09
CA ASN A 101 -7.59 -5.54 5.56
C ASN A 101 -7.17 -5.18 6.98
N SER A 102 -6.51 -4.03 7.11
CA SER A 102 -5.91 -3.60 8.37
C SER A 102 -6.32 -2.18 8.67
N ALA A 103 -6.50 -1.91 9.96
CA ALA A 103 -6.71 -0.55 10.40
C ALA A 103 -5.44 0.29 10.21
N LEU A 104 -5.59 1.53 9.74
CA LEU A 104 -4.47 2.46 9.72
C LEU A 104 -4.13 2.84 11.16
N LYS A 105 -2.84 2.97 11.47
CA LYS A 105 -2.35 3.62 12.69
C LYS A 105 -2.59 5.12 12.57
N SER A 106 -3.85 5.51 12.69
CA SER A 106 -4.27 6.88 12.89
C SER A 106 -5.11 6.97 14.17
N LYS A 107 -5.43 8.20 14.57
CA LYS A 107 -6.05 8.48 15.85
C LYS A 107 -7.47 7.90 15.99
N LYS A 108 -8.12 7.34 14.95
CA LYS A 108 -9.46 6.72 15.06
C LYS A 108 -9.81 5.74 13.92
N GLY A 109 -9.89 4.44 14.21
CA GLY A 109 -10.87 3.51 13.60
C GLY A 109 -10.90 3.34 12.07
N GLU A 110 -9.88 3.79 11.33
CA GLU A 110 -9.87 3.74 9.87
C GLU A 110 -9.43 2.38 9.36
N VAL A 111 -10.05 1.88 8.30
CA VAL A 111 -9.73 0.59 7.69
C VAL A 111 -9.25 0.79 6.26
N MET A 112 -8.07 0.25 5.93
CA MET A 112 -7.53 0.23 4.58
C MET A 112 -7.48 -1.20 4.05
N GLN A 113 -7.93 -1.37 2.81
CA GLN A 113 -7.87 -2.64 2.10
C GLN A 113 -6.81 -2.59 1.00
N VAL A 114 -5.77 -3.39 1.17
CA VAL A 114 -4.69 -3.57 0.19
C VAL A 114 -4.50 -5.04 -0.13
N CYS A 115 -4.16 -5.33 -1.38
CA CYS A 115 -3.89 -6.68 -1.83
C CYS A 115 -2.45 -6.76 -2.31
N LEU A 116 -1.67 -7.64 -1.69
CA LEU A 116 -0.25 -7.78 -1.88
C LEU A 116 0.00 -9.06 -2.67
N PHE A 117 0.80 -8.97 -3.73
CA PHE A 117 1.17 -10.08 -4.59
C PHE A 117 2.67 -9.99 -4.87
N SER A 118 3.43 -10.86 -4.22
CA SER A 118 4.85 -11.06 -4.50
C SER A 118 5.01 -12.02 -5.68
N VAL A 119 5.72 -11.57 -6.70
CA VAL A 119 6.08 -12.40 -7.86
C VAL A 119 7.58 -12.66 -7.80
N ASP A 120 7.94 -13.88 -7.42
CA ASP A 120 9.31 -14.32 -7.47
C ASP A 120 9.70 -14.74 -8.90
N ARG A 121 10.65 -14.03 -9.51
CA ARG A 121 11.20 -14.38 -10.84
C ARG A 121 12.16 -15.58 -10.79
N SER A 122 12.60 -16.02 -9.60
CA SER A 122 13.44 -17.20 -9.42
C SER A 122 12.61 -18.49 -9.34
N LEU A 123 11.31 -18.39 -9.06
CA LEU A 123 10.31 -19.44 -9.30
C LEU A 123 9.88 -19.51 -10.78
N PHE A 124 10.86 -19.49 -11.70
CA PHE A 124 10.80 -20.33 -12.90
C PHE A 124 11.34 -21.72 -12.56
N VAL A 125 10.93 -22.29 -11.43
CA VAL A 125 10.89 -23.75 -11.32
C VAL A 125 9.51 -24.13 -11.79
N CYS A 126 9.47 -24.51 -13.05
CA CYS A 126 8.47 -25.34 -13.69
C CYS A 126 7.70 -26.19 -12.66
N VAL A 127 6.42 -25.90 -12.46
CA VAL A 127 5.45 -26.94 -12.10
C VAL A 127 4.61 -27.23 -13.34
N CYS A 128 5.27 -27.57 -14.45
CA CYS A 128 4.72 -28.64 -15.29
C CYS A 128 5.05 -29.93 -14.56
N SER A 129 4.06 -30.52 -13.90
CA SER A 129 3.84 -31.97 -13.83
C SER A 129 2.64 -32.24 -12.93
N CYS A 130 1.47 -32.35 -13.56
CA CYS A 130 0.58 -33.45 -13.26
C CYS A 130 0.16 -34.01 -14.61
N VAL A 131 0.88 -35.06 -15.01
CA VAL A 131 0.38 -36.13 -15.88
C VAL A 131 -0.77 -36.82 -15.16
#